data_AF-A0A7J0FGM2-F1
#
_entry.id   AF-A0A7J0FGM2-F1
#
_cell.length_a   1.000
_cell.length_b   1.000
_cell.length_c   1.000
_cell.angle_alpha   90.00
_cell.angle_beta   90.00
_cell.angle_gamma   90.00
#
_symmetry.space_group_name_H-M   'P 1'
#
loop_
_entity.id
_entity.type
_entity.pdbx_description
1 polymer ?
#
loop_
_entity_poly.entity_id
_entity_poly.type
_entity_poly.pdbx_seq_one_letter_code
_entity_poly.pdbx_strand_id
1 'polypeptide(L)'
;MQEGKYTIVTDRWQKFTDVCLDQKILDFLALYADEFLVHGVDVEGKKLGIDEELVTLLGRHSPVCYGSARLEGSPPFSGQGPLWSCLGSVAMCWSPHPTPTVSIIPATYAGGVTVMSDLETIKVAGMERVDVTVGSALDIFGGNLAYKDVVAWHTQQEALAV
;
A
#
# COMPACT_ATOMS: atom_id res chain seq x y z
N MET A 1 13.01 9.02 -11.38
CA MET A 1 13.92 9.06 -10.22
C MET A 1 14.82 10.28 -10.36
N GLN A 2 15.06 11.05 -9.28
CA GLN A 2 16.04 12.15 -9.27
C GLN A 2 17.00 11.94 -8.11
N GLU A 3 18.31 11.94 -8.40
CA GLU A 3 19.37 11.75 -7.37
C GLU A 3 19.19 10.47 -6.52
N GLY A 4 18.69 9.39 -7.13
CA GLY A 4 18.46 8.12 -6.42
C GLY A 4 17.23 8.13 -5.52
N LYS A 5 16.32 9.11 -5.67
CA LYS A 5 15.06 9.19 -4.92
C LYS A 5 13.86 9.17 -5.85
N TYR A 6 12.75 8.63 -5.35
CA TYR A 6 11.44 8.74 -5.98
C TYR A 6 10.86 10.11 -5.71
N THR A 7 10.65 10.90 -6.76
CA THR A 7 10.12 12.26 -6.67
C THR A 7 8.70 12.29 -7.21
N ILE A 8 7.80 12.98 -6.51
CA ILE A 8 6.44 13.17 -7.00
C ILE A 8 6.48 14.10 -8.20
N VAL A 9 5.86 13.66 -9.28
CA VAL A 9 5.80 14.34 -10.57
C VAL A 9 4.35 14.62 -10.95
N THR A 10 4.13 15.77 -11.58
CA THR A 10 2.80 16.26 -11.98
C THR A 10 2.82 16.68 -13.46
N ASP A 11 1.67 17.11 -13.99
CA ASP A 11 1.53 17.55 -15.38
C ASP A 11 2.05 16.50 -16.38
N ARG A 12 1.44 15.30 -16.35
CA ARG A 12 1.84 14.15 -17.20
C ARG A 12 3.34 13.85 -17.14
N TRP A 13 3.88 13.83 -15.92
CA TRP A 13 5.29 13.50 -15.65
C TRP A 13 6.30 14.57 -16.10
N GLN A 14 5.83 15.76 -16.49
CA GLN A 14 6.68 16.84 -17.01
C GLN A 14 7.16 17.80 -15.92
N LYS A 15 6.43 17.91 -14.80
CA LYS A 15 6.74 18.84 -13.71
C LYS A 15 7.13 18.10 -12.43
N PHE A 16 8.43 18.10 -12.12
CA PHE A 16 8.98 17.59 -10.87
C PHE A 16 8.62 18.53 -9.71
N THR A 17 8.35 17.94 -8.55
CA THR A 17 8.14 18.66 -7.30
C THR A 17 9.34 18.50 -6.37
N ASP A 18 9.41 19.27 -5.30
CA ASP A 18 10.45 19.10 -4.27
C ASP A 18 10.08 18.00 -3.24
N VAL A 19 9.00 17.25 -3.48
CA VAL A 19 8.51 16.21 -2.57
C VAL A 19 9.07 14.86 -3.03
N CYS A 20 9.92 14.28 -2.19
CA CYS A 20 10.43 12.92 -2.37
C CYS A 20 9.57 11.93 -1.59
N LEU A 21 9.31 10.77 -2.16
CA LEU A 21 8.61 9.69 -1.50
C LEU A 21 9.55 9.03 -0.47
N ASP A 22 9.16 9.12 0.80
CA ASP A 22 9.79 8.43 1.91
C ASP A 22 8.74 8.13 3.00
N GLN A 23 9.15 7.46 4.07
CA GLN A 23 8.25 7.14 5.19
C GLN A 23 7.55 8.37 5.78
N LYS A 24 8.28 9.49 5.95
CA LYS A 24 7.73 10.68 6.62
C LYS A 24 6.66 11.35 5.77
N ILE A 25 6.87 11.39 4.46
CA ILE A 25 5.88 11.91 3.52
C ILE A 25 4.66 11.00 3.43
N LEU A 26 4.85 9.68 3.40
CA LEU A 26 3.74 8.72 3.44
C LEU A 26 2.91 8.88 4.73
N ASP A 27 3.57 8.92 5.90
CA ASP A 27 2.90 9.12 7.19
C ASP A 27 2.17 10.47 7.28
N PHE A 28 2.75 11.53 6.70
CA PHE A 28 2.10 12.85 6.68
C PHE A 28 0.87 12.87 5.76
N LEU A 29 1.00 12.35 4.53
CA LEU A 29 -0.11 12.30 3.57
C LEU A 29 -1.23 11.37 4.04
N ALA A 30 -0.88 10.34 4.80
CA ALA A 30 -1.83 9.40 5.38
C ALA A 30 -2.81 10.05 6.36
N LEU A 31 -2.49 11.22 6.92
CA LEU A 31 -3.44 11.98 7.73
C LEU A 31 -4.65 12.50 6.92
N TYR A 32 -4.57 12.46 5.59
CA TYR A 32 -5.53 13.07 4.68
C TYR A 32 -6.02 12.14 3.56
N ALA A 33 -5.57 10.88 3.54
CA ALA A 33 -5.89 9.90 2.52
C ALA A 33 -6.34 8.59 3.17
N ASP A 34 -7.24 7.86 2.51
CA ASP A 34 -7.63 6.51 2.93
C ASP A 34 -6.86 5.41 2.18
N GLU A 35 -6.23 5.75 1.05
CA GLU A 35 -5.47 4.84 0.20
C GLU A 35 -4.47 5.62 -0.67
N PHE A 36 -3.32 5.02 -0.98
CA PHE A 36 -2.38 5.52 -1.99
C PHE A 36 -2.45 4.72 -3.29
N LEU A 37 -2.76 5.39 -4.40
CA LEU A 37 -2.53 4.85 -5.75
C LEU A 37 -1.20 5.39 -6.29
N VAL A 38 -0.19 4.52 -6.37
CA VAL A 38 1.18 4.92 -6.72
C VAL A 38 1.55 4.37 -8.09
N HIS A 39 1.80 5.28 -9.04
CA HIS A 39 2.26 4.93 -10.38
C HIS A 39 3.77 5.11 -10.49
N GLY A 40 4.51 4.02 -10.68
CA GLY A 40 5.94 4.06 -11.00
C GLY A 40 6.16 4.55 -12.42
N VAL A 41 6.76 5.72 -12.58
CA VAL A 41 7.03 6.32 -13.90
C VAL A 41 8.53 6.46 -14.09
N ASP A 42 9.02 5.77 -15.11
CA ASP A 42 10.39 5.93 -15.56
C ASP A 42 10.53 7.16 -16.48
N VAL A 43 11.58 7.94 -16.25
CA VAL A 43 11.95 9.11 -17.05
C VAL A 43 12.62 8.70 -18.37
N GLU A 44 13.03 7.45 -18.53
CA GLU A 44 13.69 6.97 -19.75
C GLU A 44 12.75 6.31 -20.76
N GLY A 45 11.43 6.25 -20.50
CA GLY A 45 10.47 5.63 -21.43
C GLY A 45 10.74 4.15 -21.69
N LYS A 46 11.62 3.53 -20.89
CA LYS A 46 11.90 2.10 -20.91
C LYS A 46 10.81 1.43 -20.09
N LYS A 47 9.73 1.05 -20.76
CA LYS A 47 8.67 0.19 -20.22
C LYS A 47 9.23 -1.19 -19.85
N LEU A 48 10.08 -1.28 -18.84
CA LEU A 48 10.75 -2.52 -18.46
C LEU A 48 10.15 -3.03 -17.15
N GLY A 49 8.88 -3.40 -17.22
CA GLY A 49 8.23 -4.19 -16.17
C GLY A 49 8.02 -3.44 -14.86
N ILE A 50 8.05 -4.21 -13.78
CA ILE A 50 7.75 -3.78 -12.42
C ILE A 50 8.93 -3.00 -11.83
N ASP A 51 8.64 -1.88 -11.18
CA ASP A 51 9.60 -1.13 -10.37
C ASP A 51 9.69 -1.76 -8.96
N GLU A 52 10.50 -2.81 -8.83
CA GLU A 52 10.64 -3.58 -7.58
C GLU A 52 11.12 -2.75 -6.39
N GLU A 53 11.99 -1.77 -6.62
CA GLU A 53 12.48 -0.88 -5.56
C GLU A 53 11.37 0.02 -5.01
N LEU A 54 10.51 0.54 -5.89
CA LEU A 54 9.34 1.31 -5.48
C LEU A 54 8.33 0.45 -4.72
N VAL A 55 8.04 -0.74 -5.24
CA VAL A 55 7.14 -1.69 -4.56
C VAL A 55 7.69 -2.07 -3.18
N THR A 56 8.99 -2.28 -3.06
CA THR A 56 9.67 -2.55 -1.78
C THR A 56 9.56 -1.36 -0.82
N LEU A 57 9.74 -0.13 -1.31
CA LEU A 57 9.56 1.08 -0.51
C LEU A 57 8.13 1.17 0.03
N LEU A 58 7.13 0.90 -0.80
CA LEU A 58 5.73 0.88 -0.39
C LEU A 58 5.46 -0.22 0.63
N GLY A 59 5.90 -1.46 0.40
CA GLY A 59 5.67 -2.57 1.35
C GLY A 59 6.30 -2.37 2.73
N ARG A 60 7.41 -1.61 2.80
CA ARG A 60 8.06 -1.24 4.07
C ARG A 60 7.29 -0.18 4.86
N HIS A 61 6.58 0.71 4.19
CA HIS A 61 6.04 1.94 4.78
C HIS A 61 4.52 2.09 4.70
N SER A 62 3.84 1.26 3.91
CA SER A 62 2.40 1.15 3.80
C SER A 62 1.98 -0.25 4.28
N PRO A 63 1.72 -0.45 5.58
CA PRO A 63 1.13 -1.70 6.03
C PRO A 63 -0.33 -1.74 5.54
N VAL A 64 -0.65 -2.72 4.70
CA VAL A 64 -2.05 -3.09 4.47
C VAL A 64 -2.55 -3.85 5.69
N CYS A 65 -3.68 -3.43 6.23
CA CYS A 65 -4.42 -4.20 7.23
C CYS A 65 -5.31 -5.24 6.51
N TYR A 66 -4.72 -6.28 5.91
CA TYR A 66 -5.51 -7.44 5.52
C TYR A 66 -5.59 -8.37 6.73
N GLY A 67 -6.78 -8.42 7.30
CA GLY A 67 -7.05 -9.09 8.56
C GLY A 67 -7.23 -8.05 9.65
N SER A 68 -8.48 -7.86 10.03
CA SER A 68 -8.83 -7.83 11.44
C SER A 68 -7.72 -8.53 12.23
N ALA A 69 -6.96 -7.78 13.03
CA ALA A 69 -6.62 -8.31 14.33
C ALA A 69 -7.99 -8.64 14.93
N ARG A 70 -8.46 -9.85 14.65
CA ARG A 70 -9.53 -10.46 15.41
C ARG A 70 -9.00 -10.34 16.81
N LEU A 71 -9.65 -9.50 17.61
CA LEU A 71 -9.39 -9.39 19.02
C LEU A 71 -9.81 -10.72 19.66
N GLU A 72 -9.19 -11.83 19.26
CA GLU A 72 -9.25 -13.08 20.00
C GLU A 72 -8.23 -12.97 21.11
N GLY A 73 -8.75 -12.88 22.34
CA GLY A 73 -7.94 -12.89 23.54
C GLY A 73 -7.63 -11.50 24.09
N SER A 74 -8.64 -10.65 24.28
CA SER A 74 -8.59 -9.80 25.48
C SER A 74 -8.78 -10.72 26.69
N PRO A 75 -7.80 -10.87 27.61
CA PRO A 75 -8.04 -11.57 28.86
C PRO A 75 -9.16 -10.85 29.64
N PRO A 76 -9.93 -11.56 30.49
CA PRO A 76 -10.94 -10.91 31.30
C PRO A 76 -10.28 -9.83 32.16
N PHE A 77 -10.61 -8.56 31.86
CA PHE A 77 -10.13 -7.40 32.61
C PHE A 77 -10.67 -7.47 34.03
N SER A 78 -9.80 -7.84 34.97
CA SER A 78 -10.01 -7.58 36.39
C SER A 78 -9.31 -6.25 36.74
N GLY A 79 -10.11 -5.18 36.85
CA GLY A 79 -9.79 -4.04 37.71
C GLY A 79 -8.98 -2.90 37.08
N GLN A 80 -9.57 -1.70 37.13
CA GLN A 80 -9.02 -0.36 36.86
C GLN A 80 -8.94 0.05 35.38
N GLY A 81 -10.07 0.52 34.87
CA GLY A 81 -10.18 1.15 33.56
C GLY A 81 -9.68 2.61 33.52
N PRO A 82 -9.46 3.17 32.33
CA PRO A 82 -8.98 4.53 32.13
C PRO A 82 -10.01 5.58 32.58
N LEU A 83 -9.51 6.73 33.05
CA LEU A 83 -10.27 7.86 33.55
C LEU A 83 -11.01 8.55 32.40
N TRP A 84 -12.33 8.37 32.30
CA TRP A 84 -13.18 9.08 31.36
C TRP A 84 -13.48 10.49 31.92
N SER A 85 -12.91 11.53 31.34
CA SER A 85 -13.41 12.90 31.53
C SER A 85 -14.27 13.29 30.33
N CYS A 86 -15.58 13.41 30.57
CA CYS A 86 -16.51 13.96 29.58
C CYS A 86 -16.42 15.48 29.59
N LEU A 87 -15.82 16.07 28.55
CA LEU A 87 -15.95 17.49 28.20
C LEU A 87 -16.27 17.57 26.71
N GLY A 88 -17.53 17.83 26.36
CA GLY A 88 -17.99 18.24 25.03
C GLY A 88 -17.78 17.24 23.87
N SER A 89 -18.80 16.42 23.59
CA SER A 89 -19.15 15.76 22.31
C SER A 89 -18.09 15.10 21.39
N VAL A 90 -16.84 14.86 21.82
CA VAL A 90 -15.90 13.99 21.08
C VAL A 90 -15.19 13.06 22.07
N ALA A 91 -15.41 11.74 21.93
CA ALA A 91 -14.63 10.75 22.66
C ALA A 91 -13.32 10.51 21.92
N MET A 92 -12.20 11.04 22.44
CA MET A 92 -10.86 10.66 22.00
C MET A 92 -10.27 9.67 22.99
N CYS A 93 -9.88 8.49 22.51
CA CYS A 93 -9.19 7.48 23.33
C CYS A 93 -7.73 7.92 23.53
N TRP A 94 -7.41 8.46 24.72
CA TRP A 94 -6.03 8.75 25.10
C TRP A 94 -5.35 7.50 25.64
N SER A 95 -4.34 6.98 24.92
CA SER A 95 -3.41 5.97 25.45
C SER A 95 -2.16 6.67 25.99
N PRO A 96 -1.69 6.37 27.22
CA PRO A 96 -0.57 7.08 27.86
C PRO A 96 0.82 6.63 27.37
N HIS A 97 0.91 5.91 26.25
CA HIS A 97 2.19 5.51 25.65
C HIS A 97 2.27 6.03 24.20
N PRO A 98 3.43 6.56 23.75
CA PRO A 98 3.66 6.83 22.34
C PRO A 98 3.69 5.49 21.60
N THR A 99 2.56 5.04 21.06
CA THR A 99 2.56 4.01 20.05
C THR A 99 3.18 4.62 18.79
N PRO A 100 4.19 4.00 18.15
CA PRO A 100 4.63 4.43 16.84
C PRO A 100 3.47 4.16 15.89
N THR A 101 2.65 5.17 15.62
CA THR A 101 1.55 5.06 14.66
C THR A 101 2.18 5.06 13.27
N VAL A 102 2.74 3.92 12.86
CA VAL A 102 2.95 3.65 11.43
C VAL A 102 1.56 3.72 10.83
N SER A 103 1.35 4.69 9.97
CA SER A 103 0.06 4.87 9.32
C SER A 103 -0.25 3.61 8.49
N ILE A 104 -1.35 2.93 8.82
CA ILE A 104 -1.76 1.66 8.21
C ILE A 104 -2.62 1.99 6.98
N ILE A 105 -2.02 2.62 5.97
CA ILE A 105 -2.75 3.02 4.77
C ILE A 105 -2.45 2.05 3.65
N PRO A 106 -3.47 1.45 3.01
CA PRO A 106 -3.26 0.60 1.85
C PRO A 106 -2.57 1.37 0.72
N ALA A 107 -1.66 0.68 0.02
CA ALA A 107 -1.05 1.19 -1.19
C ALA A 107 -1.29 0.21 -2.33
N THR A 108 -1.81 0.75 -3.42
CA THR A 108 -1.99 0.05 -4.69
C THR A 108 -0.96 0.56 -5.69
N TYR A 109 -0.09 -0.34 -6.15
CA TYR A 109 0.89 -0.07 -7.21
C TYR A 109 0.25 -0.18 -8.59
N ALA A 110 0.50 0.82 -9.44
CA ALA A 110 0.00 0.88 -10.80
C ALA A 110 1.14 1.06 -11.80
N GLY A 111 1.53 -0.02 -12.48
CA GLY A 111 2.52 0.07 -13.56
C GLY A 111 3.10 -1.29 -13.95
N GLY A 112 3.50 -1.44 -15.21
CA GLY A 112 4.46 -2.46 -15.61
C GLY A 112 3.99 -3.92 -15.68
N VAL A 113 2.80 -4.29 -15.18
CA VAL A 113 2.32 -5.70 -15.25
C VAL A 113 2.06 -6.09 -16.69
N THR A 114 2.65 -7.22 -17.11
CA THR A 114 2.54 -7.79 -18.46
C THR A 114 2.31 -9.30 -18.46
N VAL A 115 2.78 -10.02 -17.44
CA VAL A 115 2.72 -11.48 -17.31
C VAL A 115 2.40 -11.91 -15.87
N MET A 116 1.98 -13.16 -15.67
CA MET A 116 1.65 -13.68 -14.34
C MET A 116 2.80 -13.61 -13.33
N SER A 117 4.06 -13.73 -13.78
CA SER A 117 5.22 -13.63 -12.87
C SER A 117 5.37 -12.25 -12.25
N ASP A 118 4.86 -11.20 -12.89
CA ASP A 118 4.90 -9.84 -12.35
C ASP A 118 4.07 -9.72 -11.07
N LEU A 119 2.95 -10.46 -10.99
CA LEU A 119 2.12 -10.50 -9.78
C LEU A 119 2.88 -11.11 -8.59
N GLU A 120 3.66 -12.16 -8.84
CA GLU A 120 4.50 -12.79 -7.82
C GLU A 120 5.65 -11.85 -7.39
N THR A 121 6.29 -11.19 -8.36
CA THR A 121 7.32 -10.18 -8.07
C THR A 121 6.79 -9.08 -7.16
N ILE A 122 5.61 -8.53 -7.46
CA ILE A 122 4.98 -7.49 -6.63
C ILE A 122 4.61 -8.03 -5.26
N LYS A 123 4.05 -9.24 -5.19
CA LYS A 123 3.70 -9.89 -3.93
C LYS A 123 4.92 -10.02 -3.01
N VAL A 124 6.04 -10.51 -3.54
CA VAL A 124 7.28 -10.71 -2.78
C VAL A 124 7.93 -9.38 -2.41
N ALA A 125 8.14 -8.48 -3.38
CA ALA A 125 8.76 -7.17 -3.14
C ALA A 125 7.94 -6.32 -2.18
N GLY A 126 6.61 -6.37 -2.32
CA GLY A 126 5.65 -5.64 -1.49
C GLY A 126 5.43 -6.28 -0.13
N MET A 127 6.08 -7.41 0.17
CA MET A 127 5.93 -8.14 1.44
C MET A 127 4.47 -8.50 1.74
N GLU A 128 3.69 -8.83 0.70
CA GLU A 128 2.24 -9.08 0.76
C GLU A 128 1.42 -7.90 1.28
N ARG A 129 1.98 -6.68 1.24
CA ARG A 129 1.38 -5.42 1.74
C ARG A 129 1.14 -4.39 0.66
N VAL A 130 1.24 -4.76 -0.62
CA VAL A 130 1.02 -3.83 -1.73
C VAL A 130 0.08 -4.50 -2.72
N ASP A 131 -1.06 -3.86 -2.95
CA ASP A 131 -2.01 -4.27 -3.96
C ASP A 131 -1.51 -3.84 -5.35
N VAL A 132 -2.06 -4.41 -6.41
CA VAL A 132 -1.65 -4.10 -7.79
C VAL A 132 -2.84 -3.87 -8.71
N THR A 133 -2.74 -2.85 -9.57
CA THR A 133 -3.64 -2.71 -10.72
C THR A 133 -3.07 -3.43 -11.94
N VAL A 134 -3.91 -4.22 -12.62
CA VAL A 134 -3.60 -4.78 -13.94
C VAL A 134 -4.51 -4.14 -14.98
N GLY A 135 -3.91 -3.44 -15.95
CA GLY A 135 -4.63 -2.69 -16.99
C GLY A 135 -4.48 -3.34 -18.35
N SER A 136 -3.83 -2.63 -19.28
CA SER A 136 -3.70 -2.98 -20.70
C SER A 136 -3.12 -4.35 -21.02
N ALA A 137 -2.49 -5.03 -20.06
CA ALA A 137 -2.02 -6.39 -20.25
C ALA A 137 -3.16 -7.41 -20.30
N LEU A 138 -4.32 -7.11 -19.71
CA LEU A 138 -5.44 -8.04 -19.68
C LEU A 138 -6.05 -8.24 -21.07
N ASP A 139 -6.45 -9.47 -21.37
CA ASP A 139 -7.14 -9.88 -22.59
C ASP A 139 -8.45 -9.10 -22.82
N ILE A 140 -9.19 -8.80 -21.75
CA ILE A 140 -10.40 -7.96 -21.80
C ILE A 140 -10.14 -6.50 -22.26
N PHE A 141 -8.87 -6.06 -22.23
CA PHE A 141 -8.42 -4.75 -22.74
C PHE A 141 -7.52 -4.88 -23.99
N GLY A 142 -7.47 -6.05 -24.62
CA GLY A 142 -6.69 -6.31 -25.85
C GLY A 142 -5.24 -6.74 -25.61
N GLY A 143 -4.87 -7.09 -24.38
CA GLY A 143 -3.57 -7.67 -24.04
C GLY A 143 -3.55 -9.20 -24.15
N ASN A 144 -2.47 -9.81 -23.64
CA ASN A 144 -2.24 -11.27 -23.71
C ASN A 144 -2.38 -11.99 -22.35
N LEU A 145 -2.55 -11.26 -21.26
CA LEU A 145 -2.70 -11.82 -19.91
C LEU A 145 -4.17 -12.15 -19.69
N ALA A 146 -4.50 -13.42 -19.46
CA ALA A 146 -5.89 -13.82 -19.30
C ALA A 146 -6.48 -13.30 -17.98
N TYR A 147 -7.56 -12.51 -18.04
CA TYR A 147 -8.25 -11.99 -16.85
C TYR A 147 -8.62 -13.09 -15.84
N LYS A 148 -9.11 -14.23 -16.34
CA LYS A 148 -9.48 -15.39 -15.51
C LYS A 148 -8.30 -15.95 -14.70
N ASP A 149 -7.08 -15.90 -15.24
CA ASP A 149 -5.91 -16.49 -14.60
C ASP A 149 -5.42 -15.56 -13.48
N VAL A 150 -5.52 -14.25 -13.68
CA VAL A 150 -5.27 -13.24 -12.63
C VAL A 150 -6.25 -13.42 -11.47
N VAL A 151 -7.56 -13.55 -11.76
CA VAL A 151 -8.58 -13.78 -10.72
C VAL A 151 -8.32 -15.09 -9.97
N ALA A 152 -8.07 -16.18 -10.70
CA ALA A 152 -7.80 -17.48 -10.09
C ALA A 152 -6.55 -17.46 -9.19
N TRP A 153 -5.52 -16.71 -9.57
CA TRP A 153 -4.32 -16.52 -8.76
C TRP A 153 -4.64 -15.80 -7.44
N HIS A 154 -5.43 -14.72 -7.47
CA HIS A 154 -5.85 -14.02 -6.24
C HIS A 154 -6.69 -14.90 -5.31
N THR A 155 -7.65 -15.66 -5.85
CA THR A 155 -8.46 -16.59 -5.04
C THR A 155 -7.60 -17.67 -4.36
N GLN A 156 -6.53 -18.12 -5.01
CA GLN A 156 -5.59 -19.07 -4.40
C GLN A 156 -4.80 -18.42 -3.25
N GLN A 157 -4.43 -17.14 -3.35
CA GLN A 157 -3.73 -16.45 -2.27
C GLN A 157 -4.63 -16.31 -1.02
N GLU A 158 -5.90 -15.97 -1.21
CA GLU A 158 -6.86 -15.88 -0.10
C GLU A 158 -7.05 -17.24 0.61
N ALA A 159 -7.11 -18.33 -0.15
CA ALA A 159 -7.26 -19.67 0.40
C ALA A 159 -6.02 -20.16 1.18
N LEU A 160 -4.83 -19.64 0.88
CA LEU A 160 -3.59 -19.96 1.58
C LEU A 160 -3.38 -19.14 2.86
N ALA A 161 -4.13 -18.04 3.02
CA ALA A 161 -4.09 -17.18 4.20
C ALA A 161 -5.03 -17.65 5.34
N VAL A 162 -5.71 -18.79 5.17
CA VAL A 162 -6.63 -19.43 6.14
C VAL A 162 -5.99 -20.67 6.75
#